data_AF-A0A4D4M910-F1
#
_entry.id   AF-A0A4D4M910-F1
#
_cell.length_a   1.000
_cell.length_b   1.000
_cell.length_c   1.000
_cell.angle_alpha   90.00
_cell.angle_beta   90.00
_cell.angle_gamma   90.00
#
_symmetry.space_group_name_H-M   'P 1'
#
loop_
_entity.id
_entity.type
_entity.pdbx_description
1 polymer ?
#
loop_
_entity_poly.entity_id
_entity_poly.type
_entity_poly.pdbx_seq_one_letter_code
_entity_poly.pdbx_strand_id
1 'polypeptide(L)'
;MNRVHPPYSKWLGTAFAELPCAETLTPLLSAALAARTWQERERHLSPAYELAAGMHNDLGLTEPLETKARYFHTRPFLVMDGYRFTDTLMATINDPQVRSLPPVGAIDQFVDSTDVTQFANRRKRYITGPVLATLHLDK
;
A
#
# COMPACT_ATOMS: atom_id res chain seq x y z
N MET A 1 6.72 20.22 1.15
CA MET A 1 7.28 19.74 2.44
C MET A 1 6.13 19.18 3.27
N ASN A 2 5.76 17.91 3.09
CA ASN A 2 4.72 17.18 3.86
C ASN A 2 5.04 15.67 3.88
N ARG A 3 6.32 15.33 4.03
CA ARG A 3 6.78 13.93 4.11
C ARG A 3 7.02 13.59 5.57
N VAL A 4 5.95 13.22 6.25
CA VAL A 4 5.99 12.71 7.63
C VAL A 4 5.56 11.25 7.58
N HIS A 5 6.24 10.39 8.34
CA HIS A 5 5.79 9.00 8.47
C HIS A 5 4.34 8.97 8.98
N PRO A 6 3.51 8.04 8.47
CA PRO A 6 2.14 7.92 8.94
C PRO A 6 2.17 7.73 10.47
N PRO A 7 1.35 8.47 11.23
CA PRO A 7 1.30 8.31 12.66
C PRO A 7 0.73 6.94 13.03
N TYR A 8 0.77 6.60 14.32
CA TYR A 8 0.05 5.45 14.84
C TYR A 8 -1.39 5.42 14.31
N SER A 9 -1.89 4.24 13.91
CA SER A 9 -3.12 4.05 13.13
C SER A 9 -4.34 4.78 13.72
N LYS A 10 -4.44 4.87 15.05
CA LYS A 10 -5.46 5.64 15.77
C LYS A 10 -5.55 7.11 15.33
N TRP A 11 -4.43 7.72 14.99
CA TRP A 11 -4.31 9.13 14.61
C TRP A 11 -4.23 9.35 13.10
N LEU A 12 -4.27 8.28 12.31
CA LEU A 12 -4.16 8.37 10.85
C LEU A 12 -5.26 9.24 10.25
N GLY A 13 -6.50 9.09 10.72
CA GLY A 13 -7.63 9.90 10.24
C GLY A 13 -7.47 11.39 10.58
N THR A 14 -6.96 11.70 11.77
CA THR A 14 -6.68 13.08 12.19
C THR A 14 -5.57 13.70 11.33
N ALA A 15 -4.45 13.00 11.16
CA ALA A 15 -3.37 13.48 10.32
C ALA A 15 -3.77 13.60 8.84
N PHE A 16 -4.60 12.67 8.34
CA PHE A 16 -5.16 12.76 7.00
C PHE A 16 -6.02 14.02 6.83
N ALA A 17 -6.85 14.36 7.81
CA ALA A 17 -7.73 15.54 7.77
C ALA A 17 -6.96 16.88 7.70
N GLU A 18 -5.69 16.89 8.10
CA GLU A 18 -4.81 18.07 8.02
C GLU A 18 -4.13 18.22 6.65
N LEU A 19 -4.25 17.23 5.75
CA LEU A 19 -3.63 17.31 4.43
C LEU A 19 -4.39 18.27 3.49
N PRO A 20 -3.70 19.01 2.61
CA PRO A 20 -4.36 19.88 1.63
C PRO A 20 -5.38 19.16 0.73
N CYS A 21 -5.17 17.87 0.44
CA CYS A 21 -6.06 17.07 -0.39
C CYS A 21 -7.26 16.49 0.38
N ALA A 22 -7.31 16.66 1.70
CA ALA A 22 -8.34 16.06 2.55
C ALA A 22 -9.74 16.58 2.20
N GLU A 23 -9.89 17.87 1.91
CA GLU A 23 -11.17 18.46 1.54
C GLU A 23 -11.78 17.76 0.31
N THR A 24 -10.95 17.43 -0.68
CA THR A 24 -11.40 16.77 -1.91
C THR A 24 -11.54 15.25 -1.75
N LEU A 25 -10.63 14.60 -1.02
CA LEU A 25 -10.64 13.13 -0.90
C LEU A 25 -11.59 12.60 0.18
N THR A 26 -11.80 13.34 1.28
CA THR A 26 -12.62 12.88 2.41
C THR A 26 -14.04 12.49 1.99
N PRO A 27 -14.78 13.30 1.19
CA PRO A 27 -16.13 12.93 0.77
C PRO A 27 -16.16 11.64 -0.05
N LEU A 28 -15.18 11.44 -0.94
CA LEU A 28 -15.08 10.25 -1.78
C LEU A 28 -14.78 9.00 -0.94
N LEU A 29 -13.78 9.07 -0.06
CA LEU A 29 -13.42 7.95 0.80
C LEU A 29 -14.54 7.60 1.79
N SER A 30 -15.20 8.61 2.36
CA SER A 30 -16.33 8.42 3.27
C SER A 30 -17.52 7.76 2.58
N ALA A 31 -17.84 8.19 1.36
CA ALA A 31 -18.91 7.59 0.57
C ALA A 31 -18.56 6.16 0.12
N ALA A 32 -17.29 5.88 -0.22
CA ALA A 32 -16.83 4.53 -0.54
C ALA A 32 -16.95 3.57 0.66
N LEU A 33 -16.69 4.05 1.88
CA LEU A 33 -16.87 3.28 3.12
C LEU A 33 -18.36 3.05 3.44
N ALA A 34 -19.22 4.03 3.18
CA ALA A 34 -20.66 3.92 3.41
C ALA A 34 -21.40 3.10 2.33
N ALA A 35 -20.80 2.92 1.16
CA ALA A 35 -21.39 2.23 0.00
C ALA A 35 -21.81 0.79 0.33
N ARG A 36 -23.03 0.43 -0.07
CA ARG A 36 -23.62 -0.90 0.18
C ARG A 36 -23.39 -1.86 -0.96
N THR A 37 -23.11 -1.34 -2.15
CA THR A 37 -22.80 -2.13 -3.34
C THR A 37 -21.40 -1.84 -3.85
N TRP A 38 -20.83 -2.79 -4.60
CA TRP A 38 -19.50 -2.58 -5.19
C TRP A 38 -19.53 -1.47 -6.26
N GLN A 39 -20.66 -1.29 -6.95
CA GLN A 39 -20.84 -0.24 -7.96
C GLN A 39 -20.87 1.15 -7.33
N GLU A 40 -21.60 1.32 -6.21
CA GLU A 40 -21.55 2.57 -5.42
C GLU A 40 -20.13 2.84 -4.94
N ARG A 41 -19.45 1.79 -4.43
CA ARG A 41 -18.07 1.93 -3.95
C ARG A 41 -17.11 2.33 -5.07
N GLU A 42 -17.21 1.73 -6.24
CA GLU A 42 -16.38 2.03 -7.42
C GLU A 42 -16.60 3.47 -7.91
N ARG A 43 -17.85 3.97 -7.91
CA ARG A 43 -18.18 5.36 -8.27
C ARG A 43 -17.45 6.39 -7.40
N HIS A 44 -17.13 6.04 -6.16
CA HIS A 44 -16.41 6.91 -5.23
C HIS A 44 -14.90 6.66 -5.23
N LEU A 45 -14.48 5.39 -5.34
CA LEU A 45 -13.07 5.03 -5.37
C LEU A 45 -12.38 5.46 -6.66
N SER A 46 -13.05 5.37 -7.82
CA SER A 46 -12.41 5.71 -9.10
C SER A 46 -11.93 7.17 -9.11
N PRO A 47 -12.78 8.19 -8.82
CA PRO A 47 -12.32 9.57 -8.72
C PRO A 47 -11.24 9.78 -7.65
N ALA A 48 -11.31 9.07 -6.51
CA ALA A 48 -10.29 9.17 -5.47
C ALA A 48 -8.92 8.67 -5.96
N TYR A 49 -8.90 7.59 -6.75
CA TYR A 49 -7.70 7.11 -7.40
C TYR A 49 -7.18 8.12 -8.43
N GLU A 50 -8.05 8.69 -9.27
CA GLU A 50 -7.63 9.66 -10.29
C GLU A 50 -7.00 10.92 -9.67
N LEU A 51 -7.53 11.38 -8.53
CA LEU A 51 -6.93 12.46 -7.74
C LEU A 51 -5.57 12.06 -7.17
N ALA A 52 -5.43 10.85 -6.63
CA ALA A 52 -4.15 10.35 -6.15
C ALA A 52 -3.10 10.24 -7.27
N ALA A 53 -3.52 9.83 -8.47
CA ALA A 53 -2.67 9.78 -9.65
C ALA A 53 -2.27 11.19 -10.13
N GLY A 54 -3.18 12.18 -10.06
CA GLY A 54 -2.86 13.58 -10.31
C GLY A 54 -1.81 14.11 -9.33
N MET A 55 -2.02 13.87 -8.03
CA MET A 55 -1.05 14.24 -7.00
C MET A 55 0.31 13.57 -7.19
N HIS A 56 0.37 12.34 -7.72
CA HIS A 56 1.64 11.71 -8.11
C HIS A 56 2.35 12.52 -9.20
N ASN A 57 1.63 12.89 -10.27
CA ASN A 57 2.21 13.70 -11.35
C ASN A 57 2.71 15.05 -10.84
N ASP A 58 2.00 15.69 -9.92
CA ASP A 58 2.38 16.97 -9.32
C ASP A 58 3.70 16.90 -8.52
N LEU A 59 4.11 15.71 -8.07
CA LEU A 59 5.41 15.52 -7.41
C LEU A 59 6.59 15.61 -8.38
N GLY A 60 6.37 15.49 -9.69
CA GLY A 60 7.42 15.55 -10.71
C GLY A 60 8.50 14.46 -10.58
N LEU A 61 8.17 13.33 -9.94
CA LEU A 61 9.11 12.22 -9.73
C LEU A 61 9.27 11.34 -10.98
N THR A 62 8.28 11.36 -11.86
CA THR A 62 8.25 10.63 -13.14
C THR A 62 7.82 11.57 -14.25
N GLU A 63 7.97 11.17 -15.52
CA GLU A 63 7.18 11.78 -16.60
C GLU A 63 5.67 11.67 -16.27
N PRO A 64 4.82 12.62 -16.72
CA PRO A 64 3.40 12.58 -16.43
C PRO A 64 2.73 11.29 -16.95
N LEU A 65 2.00 10.61 -16.08
CA LEU A 65 1.27 9.39 -16.40
C LEU A 65 -0.22 9.66 -16.59
N GLU A 66 -0.89 8.87 -17.42
CA GLU A 66 -2.35 8.94 -17.59
C GLU A 66 -3.06 8.55 -16.29
N THR A 67 -3.87 9.47 -15.76
CA THR A 67 -4.50 9.43 -14.44
C THR A 67 -5.89 8.81 -14.44
N LYS A 68 -6.45 8.45 -15.60
CA LYS A 68 -7.79 7.89 -15.70
C LYS A 68 -7.85 6.43 -15.28
N ALA A 69 -8.87 6.11 -14.47
CA ALA A 69 -9.19 4.73 -14.15
C ALA A 69 -9.63 4.00 -15.42
N ARG A 70 -9.28 2.72 -15.53
CA ARG A 70 -9.51 1.89 -16.72
C ARG A 70 -10.04 0.53 -16.34
N TYR A 71 -10.65 -0.17 -17.29
CA TYR A 71 -11.10 -1.53 -17.05
C TYR A 71 -9.93 -2.47 -16.73
N PHE A 72 -10.15 -3.35 -15.75
CA PHE A 72 -9.21 -4.40 -15.43
C PHE A 72 -9.27 -5.51 -16.50
N HIS A 73 -8.43 -5.37 -17.52
CA HIS A 73 -8.50 -6.16 -18.74
C HIS A 73 -9.92 -6.11 -19.35
N THR A 74 -10.56 -7.25 -19.55
CA THR A 74 -11.91 -7.36 -20.11
C THR A 74 -13.01 -7.33 -19.04
N ARG A 75 -12.66 -7.15 -17.76
CA ARG A 75 -13.62 -7.18 -16.64
C ARG A 75 -14.29 -5.81 -16.45
N PRO A 76 -15.56 -5.78 -16.01
CA PRO A 76 -16.30 -4.53 -15.82
C PRO A 76 -15.97 -3.84 -14.48
N PHE A 77 -14.69 -3.85 -14.09
CA PHE A 77 -14.20 -3.21 -12.87
C PHE A 77 -13.16 -2.17 -13.24
N LEU A 78 -13.31 -0.95 -12.73
CA LEU A 78 -12.35 0.13 -12.93
C LEU A 78 -11.23 0.05 -11.89
N VAL A 79 -10.00 0.12 -12.39
CA VAL A 79 -8.78 0.11 -11.58
C VAL A 79 -7.86 1.24 -12.04
N MET A 80 -7.00 1.71 -11.13
CA MET A 80 -5.94 2.65 -11.50
C MET A 80 -4.82 1.97 -12.30
N ASP A 81 -4.74 0.64 -12.22
CA ASP A 81 -3.63 -0.14 -12.76
C ASP A 81 -2.29 0.36 -12.20
N GLY A 82 -2.18 0.31 -10.87
CA GLY A 82 -1.14 0.99 -10.08
C GLY A 82 0.29 0.59 -10.44
N TYR A 83 0.50 -0.60 -11.02
CA TYR A 83 1.82 -1.04 -11.50
C TYR A 83 2.42 -0.05 -12.49
N ARG A 84 1.62 0.63 -13.32
CA ARG A 84 2.09 1.67 -14.25
C ARG A 84 2.81 2.82 -13.54
N PHE A 85 2.33 3.18 -12.35
CA PHE A 85 2.96 4.21 -11.50
C PHE A 85 4.17 3.63 -10.76
N THR A 86 4.02 2.44 -10.18
CA THR A 86 5.09 1.80 -9.41
C THR A 86 6.30 1.49 -10.28
N ASP A 87 6.13 0.92 -11.47
CA ASP A 87 7.22 0.57 -12.37
C ASP A 87 8.02 1.82 -12.78
N THR A 88 7.32 2.89 -13.14
CA THR A 88 7.94 4.16 -13.53
C THR A 88 8.67 4.80 -12.34
N LEU A 89 8.08 4.78 -11.15
CA LEU A 89 8.70 5.31 -9.93
C LEU A 89 9.90 4.48 -9.47
N MET A 90 9.84 3.15 -9.60
CA MET A 90 10.97 2.27 -9.29
C MET A 90 12.13 2.48 -10.26
N ALA A 91 11.85 2.81 -11.52
CA ALA A 91 12.87 3.14 -12.51
C ALA A 91 13.63 4.43 -12.20
N THR A 92 13.09 5.33 -11.37
CA THR A 92 13.77 6.58 -10.99
C THR A 92 14.78 6.39 -9.85
N ILE A 93 14.87 5.20 -9.27
CA ILE A 93 15.82 4.88 -8.19
C ILE A 93 17.22 4.70 -8.80
N ASN A 94 18.07 5.72 -8.63
CA ASN A 94 19.42 5.73 -9.16
C ASN A 94 20.47 5.09 -8.25
N ASP A 95 20.17 4.93 -6.95
CA ASP A 95 21.09 4.29 -6.00
C ASP A 95 21.13 2.77 -6.24
N PRO A 96 22.29 2.18 -6.59
CA PRO A 96 22.39 0.75 -6.87
C PRO A 96 22.10 -0.14 -5.66
N GLN A 97 22.45 0.30 -4.44
CA GLN A 97 22.19 -0.46 -3.22
C GLN A 97 20.68 -0.51 -2.96
N VAL A 98 20.00 0.63 -3.07
CA VAL A 98 18.54 0.69 -2.90
C VAL A 98 17.83 -0.11 -3.99
N ARG A 99 18.26 0.00 -5.24
CA ARG A 99 17.67 -0.75 -6.37
C ARG A 99 17.85 -2.26 -6.25
N SER A 100 18.87 -2.72 -5.53
CA SER A 100 19.10 -4.14 -5.27
C SER A 100 18.20 -4.73 -4.17
N LEU A 101 17.50 -3.89 -3.41
CA LEU A 101 16.59 -4.36 -2.36
C LEU A 101 15.33 -5.01 -2.96
N PRO A 102 14.81 -6.08 -2.34
CA PRO A 102 13.53 -6.64 -2.74
C PRO A 102 12.39 -5.61 -2.61
N PRO A 103 11.43 -5.55 -3.56
CA PRO A 103 10.27 -4.65 -3.48
C PRO A 103 9.18 -5.16 -2.52
N VAL A 104 9.58 -5.93 -1.52
CA VAL A 104 8.75 -6.39 -0.41
C VAL A 104 9.30 -5.66 0.79
N GLY A 105 8.56 -4.66 1.28
CA GLY A 105 9.03 -3.77 2.34
C GLY A 105 9.26 -4.49 3.67
N ALA A 106 9.40 -3.72 4.75
CA ALA A 106 9.82 -4.28 6.04
C ALA A 106 8.71 -5.12 6.70
N ILE A 107 9.11 -6.09 7.54
CA ILE A 107 8.18 -7.04 8.19
C ILE A 107 7.11 -6.37 9.06
N ASP A 108 7.44 -5.23 9.66
CA ASP A 108 6.53 -4.41 10.48
C ASP A 108 5.40 -3.77 9.66
N GLN A 109 5.49 -3.76 8.33
CA GLN A 109 4.39 -3.34 7.45
C GLN A 109 3.31 -4.42 7.29
N PHE A 110 3.63 -5.68 7.59
CA PHE A 110 2.74 -6.83 7.39
C PHE A 110 2.30 -7.50 8.69
N VAL A 111 3.03 -7.26 9.78
CA VAL A 111 2.83 -7.95 11.06
C VAL A 111 2.81 -6.95 12.21
N ASP A 112 1.65 -6.81 12.84
CA ASP A 112 1.49 -6.07 14.09
C ASP A 112 1.77 -6.97 15.30
N SER A 113 3.05 -7.35 15.46
CA SER A 113 3.51 -8.12 16.60
C SER A 113 4.90 -7.66 17.02
N THR A 114 4.98 -6.99 18.17
CA THR A 114 6.25 -6.58 18.79
C THR A 114 7.20 -7.75 18.95
N ASP A 115 6.68 -8.94 19.28
CA ASP A 115 7.47 -10.16 19.41
C ASP A 115 8.19 -10.56 18.12
N VAL A 116 7.52 -10.38 16.98
CA VAL A 116 8.05 -10.70 15.65
C VAL A 116 8.96 -9.58 15.14
N THR A 117 8.63 -8.31 15.37
CA THR A 117 9.35 -7.17 14.80
C THR A 117 10.61 -6.80 15.60
N GLN A 118 10.54 -6.77 16.93
CA GLN A 118 11.63 -6.30 17.80
C GLN A 118 12.63 -7.39 18.19
N PHE A 119 12.20 -8.65 18.29
CA PHE A 119 13.05 -9.73 18.81
C PHE A 119 13.46 -10.71 17.71
N ALA A 120 14.55 -10.38 17.00
CA ALA A 120 15.05 -11.17 15.87
C ALA A 120 15.25 -12.67 16.19
N ASN A 121 15.67 -13.01 17.41
CA ASN A 121 15.82 -14.40 17.84
C ASN A 121 14.47 -15.13 17.99
N ARG A 122 13.43 -14.46 18.50
CA ARG A 122 12.07 -15.03 18.58
C ARG A 122 11.49 -15.24 17.18
N ARG A 123 11.64 -14.24 16.30
CA ARG A 123 11.24 -14.33 14.89
C ARG A 123 11.88 -15.53 14.18
N LYS A 124 13.20 -15.71 14.30
CA LYS A 124 13.89 -16.87 13.70
C LYS A 124 13.29 -18.19 14.18
N ARG A 125 13.04 -18.32 15.49
CA ARG A 125 12.45 -19.52 16.10
C ARG A 125 11.02 -19.80 15.63
N TYR A 126 10.21 -18.76 15.38
CA TYR A 126 8.88 -18.93 14.78
C TYR A 126 8.96 -19.48 13.35
N ILE A 127 9.85 -18.91 12.51
CA ILE A 127 10.01 -19.31 11.11
C ILE A 127 10.55 -20.75 10.99
N THR A 128 11.51 -21.13 11.83
CA THR A 128 12.08 -22.48 11.80
C THR A 128 11.13 -23.55 12.35
N GLY A 129 10.03 -23.15 12.99
CA GLY A 129 9.12 -24.04 13.70
C GLY A 129 9.79 -24.75 14.89
N PRO A 130 9.04 -25.60 15.63
CA PRO A 130 9.67 -26.59 16.49
C PRO A 130 10.52 -27.52 15.62
N VAL A 131 11.66 -27.98 16.15
CA VAL A 131 12.31 -29.18 15.61
C VAL A 131 11.30 -30.30 15.81
N LEU A 132 10.56 -30.65 14.76
CA LEU A 132 9.73 -31.84 14.77
C LEU A 132 10.71 -33.00 14.91
N ALA A 133 10.85 -33.54 16.13
CA ALA A 133 11.54 -34.79 16.32
C ALA A 133 10.86 -35.79 15.40
N THR A 134 11.59 -36.30 14.41
CA THR A 134 11.13 -37.37 13.54
C THR A 134 10.71 -38.50 14.46
N LEU A 135 9.40 -38.72 14.62
CA LEU A 135 8.87 -39.87 15.33
C LEU A 135 9.36 -41.09 14.55
N HIS A 136 10.40 -41.76 15.05
CA HIS A 136 10.73 -43.11 14.63
C HIS A 136 9.52 -43.97 15.00
N LEU A 137 8.70 -44.27 14.01
CA LEU A 137 7.72 -45.34 14.09
C LEU A 137 8.51 -46.64 13.94
N ASP A 138 9.12 -47.09 15.03
CA ASP A 138 9.60 -48.46 15.14
C ASP A 138 8.36 -49.37 15.26
N LYS A 139 8.20 -50.26 14.27
CA LYS A 139 7.35 -51.44 14.36
C LYS A 139 8.21 -52.66 14.59
#